data_AF-A0A9X7DP55-F1
#
_entry.id   AF-A0A9X7DP55-F1
#
_cell.length_a   1.000
_cell.length_b   1.000
_cell.length_c   1.000
_cell.angle_alpha   90.00
_cell.angle_beta   90.00
_cell.angle_gamma   90.00
#
_symmetry.space_group_name_H-M   'P 1'
#
loop_
_entity.id
_entity.type
_entity.pdbx_description
1 polymer ?
#
loop_
_entity_poly.entity_id
_entity_poly.type
_entity_poly.pdbx_seq_one_letter_code
_entity_poly.pdbx_strand_id
1 'polypeptide(L)'
;MQLGGIYRLRGKVKRTLITLLTNPIFLIGYWVFGLKLASICKYGSIDKNLPILLVSIALLILVILFTIIRVIKGSERKPNKLSDLKVWKFISIVLFVAITLFYGANIYKSATNFGGKLAWYIERLKNQRSIKFEHNNIYQYGVEGIFEDINNKHTLPKKLYMENNFSLKFNSDGLITSFDTFVYGKNDNGKEESFLITYDKNKSENITVYLHGYAAPNYNDDKLLDPLIETANVIPIKKAVSKWNESQYGLIYYGKRNWGYNTNGIINIDKDGKEYSPETASNEIIGYTVSLFIPGMEKEITPARYNLIGNPKWSKPSTTPKQPTSDEKKDEQTNTKEQFFLSKEVGYKLNVADKALGSTFYSLSKTTDGGNVWTIINNDPYSGTVGGASGIVFLDDKLGFLGAVNPSGNEGTLYRTDDGGKTFKKVNYTSHEVKLNNGQAIKPFDTPSMPFMMGGVLSMLVGQGSDGDYNGNSSELYQSKNKGQTWKFVQEIKK
;
A
#
# COMPACT_ATOMS: atom_id res chain seq x y z
N MET A 1 -2.85 31.20 62.77
CA MET A 1 -1.49 31.52 62.27
C MET A 1 -1.15 30.93 60.88
N GLN A 2 -1.95 30.03 60.29
CA GLN A 2 -1.64 29.43 58.96
C GLN A 2 -2.02 30.28 57.73
N LEU A 3 -2.97 31.21 57.83
CA LEU A 3 -3.39 32.06 56.69
C LEU A 3 -2.29 33.03 56.22
N GLY A 4 -1.47 33.57 57.13
CA GLY A 4 -0.41 34.53 56.79
C GLY A 4 0.74 33.96 55.93
N GLY A 5 1.01 32.66 56.04
CA GLY A 5 2.04 31.98 55.24
C GLY A 5 1.63 31.82 53.77
N ILE A 6 0.37 31.43 53.52
CA ILE A 6 -0.18 31.24 52.17
C ILE A 6 -0.26 32.56 51.41
N TYR A 7 -0.69 33.65 52.06
CA TYR A 7 -0.73 34.99 51.45
C TYR A 7 0.68 35.53 51.12
N ARG A 8 1.68 35.29 51.98
CA ARG A 8 3.09 35.66 51.70
C ARG A 8 3.68 34.88 50.53
N LEU A 9 3.40 33.58 50.42
CA LEU A 9 3.83 32.77 49.28
C LEU A 9 3.17 33.24 47.97
N ARG A 10 1.86 33.46 47.98
CA ARG A 10 1.11 33.94 46.79
C ARG A 10 1.60 35.31 46.31
N GLY A 11 1.94 36.22 47.24
CA GLY A 11 2.54 37.51 46.92
C GLY A 11 3.92 37.40 46.28
N LYS A 12 4.79 36.51 46.78
CA LYS A 12 6.11 36.24 46.20
C LYS A 12 6.01 35.63 44.81
N VAL A 13 5.11 34.65 44.60
CA VAL A 13 4.88 34.03 43.28
C VAL A 13 4.42 35.05 42.24
N LYS A 14 3.43 35.90 42.58
CA LYS A 14 2.96 36.96 41.68
C LYS A 14 4.07 37.95 41.33
N ARG A 15 4.89 38.33 42.31
CA ARG A 15 6.04 39.22 42.10
C ARG A 15 7.09 38.58 41.19
N THR A 16 7.41 37.30 41.38
CA THR A 16 8.33 36.54 40.51
C THR A 16 7.82 36.50 39.07
N LEU A 17 6.55 36.17 38.87
CA LEU A 17 5.96 36.07 37.53
C LEU A 17 6.00 37.42 36.79
N ILE A 18 5.61 38.52 37.44
CA ILE A 18 5.66 39.86 36.84
C ILE A 18 7.11 40.26 36.52
N THR A 19 8.05 39.98 37.43
CA THR A 19 9.47 40.31 37.23
C THR A 19 10.07 39.50 36.07
N LEU A 20 9.63 38.25 35.90
CA LEU A 20 10.07 37.39 34.80
C LEU A 20 9.51 37.85 33.44
N LEU A 21 8.20 38.05 33.36
CA LEU A 21 7.52 38.43 32.12
C LEU A 21 7.92 39.82 31.61
N THR A 22 8.42 40.68 32.48
CA THR A 22 8.89 42.04 32.13
C THR A 22 10.38 42.11 31.82
N ASN A 23 11.09 40.99 31.91
CA ASN A 23 12.50 40.89 31.61
C ASN A 23 12.69 40.79 30.08
N PRO A 24 13.34 41.76 29.41
CA PRO A 24 13.55 41.72 27.96
C PRO A 24 14.32 40.49 27.48
N ILE A 25 15.29 40.02 28.27
CA ILE A 25 16.10 38.83 27.94
C ILE A 25 15.22 37.57 27.94
N PHE A 26 14.29 37.48 28.90
CA PHE A 26 13.30 36.40 28.95
C PHE A 26 12.41 36.43 27.71
N LEU A 27 11.87 37.59 27.34
CA LEU A 27 10.98 37.74 26.18
C LEU A 27 11.70 37.39 24.86
N ILE A 28 12.94 37.83 24.68
CA ILE A 28 13.75 37.48 23.49
C ILE A 28 14.03 35.97 23.47
N GLY A 29 14.46 35.40 24.60
CA GLY A 29 14.68 33.95 24.71
C GLY A 29 13.42 33.14 24.41
N TYR A 30 12.26 33.60 24.90
CA TYR A 30 10.96 32.96 24.69
C TYR A 30 10.49 33.07 23.24
N TRP A 31 10.75 34.21 22.59
CA TRP A 31 10.46 34.41 21.18
C TRP A 31 11.29 33.47 20.29
N VAL A 32 12.60 33.39 20.55
CA VAL A 32 13.50 32.47 19.83
C VAL A 32 13.08 31.01 20.07
N PHE A 33 12.73 30.66 21.31
CA PHE A 33 12.19 29.34 21.64
C PHE A 33 10.96 29.00 20.81
N GLY A 34 9.94 29.89 20.79
CA GLY A 34 8.71 29.70 20.03
C GLY A 34 8.96 29.56 18.53
N LEU A 35 9.83 30.42 17.96
CA LEU A 35 10.20 30.39 16.54
C LEU A 35 10.88 29.08 16.15
N LYS A 36 11.87 28.64 16.95
CA LYS A 36 12.64 27.42 16.64
C LYS A 36 11.81 26.17 16.85
N LEU A 37 11.00 26.11 17.91
CA LEU A 37 10.08 25.01 18.15
C LEU A 37 9.05 24.90 17.02
N ALA A 38 8.39 26.00 16.64
CA ALA A 38 7.43 25.99 15.54
C ALA A 38 8.07 25.58 14.20
N SER A 39 9.30 26.01 13.93
CA SER A 39 10.04 25.62 12.73
C SER A 39 10.35 24.11 12.70
N ILE A 40 10.75 23.52 13.83
CA ILE A 40 10.96 22.07 13.96
C ILE A 40 9.63 21.33 13.75
N CYS A 41 8.55 21.76 14.41
CA CYS A 41 7.24 21.12 14.29
C CYS A 41 6.71 21.17 12.85
N LYS A 42 6.90 22.29 12.15
CA LYS A 42 6.40 22.46 10.78
C LYS A 42 7.27 21.76 9.74
N TYR A 43 8.59 21.99 9.78
CA TYR A 43 9.51 21.61 8.70
C TYR A 43 10.44 20.44 9.04
N GLY A 44 10.55 20.03 10.31
CA GLY A 44 11.44 18.94 10.74
C GLY A 44 12.93 19.22 10.55
N SER A 45 13.31 20.51 10.44
CA SER A 45 14.69 20.98 10.30
C SER A 45 15.44 20.93 11.63
N ILE A 46 15.57 19.73 12.19
CA ILE A 46 16.13 19.47 13.51
C ILE A 46 17.59 19.94 13.57
N ASP A 47 18.42 19.58 12.60
CA ASP A 47 19.87 19.88 12.62
C ASP A 47 20.18 21.37 12.78
N LYS A 48 19.41 22.22 12.10
CA LYS A 48 19.60 23.68 12.12
C LYS A 48 18.99 24.36 13.35
N ASN A 49 17.86 23.84 13.86
CA ASN A 49 17.08 24.54 14.86
C ASN A 49 17.23 23.97 16.27
N LEU A 50 17.59 22.69 16.42
CA LEU A 50 17.73 22.03 17.73
C LEU A 50 18.83 22.68 18.59
N PRO A 51 20.04 22.98 18.08
CA PRO A 51 21.07 23.62 18.91
C PRO A 51 20.61 24.99 19.44
N ILE A 52 19.97 25.79 18.59
CA ILE A 52 19.46 27.12 18.96
C ILE A 52 18.29 27.00 19.95
N LEU A 53 17.42 26.01 19.77
CA LEU A 53 16.34 25.71 20.71
C LEU A 53 16.92 25.35 22.09
N LEU A 54 17.93 24.48 22.17
CA LEU A 54 18.58 24.09 23.42
C LEU A 54 19.24 25.28 24.12
N VAL A 55 19.94 26.15 23.37
CA VAL A 55 20.52 27.39 23.92
C VAL A 55 19.42 28.32 24.45
N SER A 56 18.30 28.45 23.74
CA SER A 56 17.17 29.27 24.22
C SER A 56 16.53 28.70 25.49
N ILE A 57 16.42 27.37 25.60
CA ILE A 57 15.92 26.69 26.81
C ILE A 57 16.87 26.92 27.99
N ALA A 58 18.19 26.76 27.78
CA ALA A 58 19.19 27.00 28.81
C ALA A 58 19.15 28.46 29.30
N LEU A 59 19.05 29.43 28.37
CA LEU A 59 18.90 30.85 28.70
C LEU A 59 17.63 31.11 29.52
N LEU A 60 16.48 30.53 29.12
CA LEU A 60 15.22 30.68 29.84
C LEU A 60 15.33 30.11 31.26
N ILE A 61 15.91 28.92 31.43
CA ILE A 61 16.13 28.31 32.75
C ILE A 61 17.03 29.20 33.63
N LEU A 62 18.15 29.69 33.08
CA LEU A 62 19.06 30.58 33.81
C LEU A 62 18.37 31.87 34.28
N VAL A 63 17.57 32.50 33.42
CA VAL A 63 16.82 33.72 33.76
C VAL A 63 15.73 33.44 34.79
N ILE A 64 15.04 32.29 34.70
CA ILE A 64 14.05 31.86 35.71
C ILE A 64 14.73 31.67 37.07
N LEU A 65 15.82 30.88 37.13
CA LEU A 65 16.56 30.62 38.36
C LEU A 65 17.11 31.91 38.98
N PHE A 66 17.72 32.77 38.16
CA PHE A 66 18.22 34.08 38.61
C PHE A 66 17.09 34.95 39.19
N THR A 67 15.93 34.99 38.53
CA THR A 67 14.77 35.77 38.99
C THR A 67 14.22 35.23 40.31
N ILE A 68 14.11 33.91 40.46
CA ILE A 68 13.68 33.24 41.70
C ILE A 68 14.65 33.58 42.84
N ILE A 69 15.95 33.39 42.63
CA ILE A 69 16.99 33.69 43.64
C ILE A 69 16.92 35.16 44.05
N ARG A 70 16.77 36.08 43.09
CA ARG A 70 16.67 37.52 43.34
C ARG A 70 15.46 37.87 44.20
N VAL A 71 14.29 37.29 43.90
CA VAL A 71 13.05 37.56 44.67
C VAL A 71 13.12 36.94 46.08
N ILE A 72 13.76 35.77 46.23
CA ILE A 72 13.94 35.12 47.54
C ILE A 72 14.93 35.89 48.42
N LYS A 73 16.07 36.31 47.87
CA LYS A 73 17.11 37.04 48.61
C LYS A 73 16.72 38.48 48.97
N GLY A 74 15.54 38.95 48.57
CA GLY A 74 15.04 40.27 48.93
C GLY A 74 15.92 41.43 48.48
N SER A 75 16.77 41.24 47.45
CA SER A 75 17.75 42.25 47.08
C SER A 75 17.06 43.46 46.42
N GLU A 76 16.99 44.55 47.18
CA GLU A 76 16.50 45.86 46.71
C GLU A 76 17.57 46.56 45.86
N ARG A 77 18.00 45.96 44.75
CA ARG A 77 18.59 46.75 43.67
C ARG A 77 17.47 47.44 42.91
N LYS A 78 17.50 48.78 42.88
CA LYS A 78 16.56 49.66 42.16
C LYS A 78 16.19 49.01 40.81
N PRO A 79 14.89 48.83 40.51
CA PRO A 79 14.48 48.28 39.23
C PRO A 79 15.04 49.15 38.09
N ASN A 80 15.45 48.53 36.97
CA ASN A 80 15.81 49.30 35.79
C ASN A 80 14.65 50.23 35.44
N LYS A 81 14.93 51.51 35.12
CA LYS A 81 13.92 52.56 34.86
C LYS A 81 12.82 52.11 33.87
N LEU A 82 13.17 51.23 32.92
CA LEU A 82 12.26 50.67 31.92
C LEU A 82 11.26 49.66 32.51
N SER A 83 11.70 48.76 33.40
CA SER A 83 10.89 47.65 33.93
C SER A 83 9.83 48.07 34.95
N ASP A 84 9.93 49.28 35.50
CA ASP A 84 9.02 49.76 36.53
C ASP A 84 7.83 50.56 35.99
N LEU A 85 7.91 50.98 34.72
CA LEU A 85 6.83 51.68 34.02
C LEU A 85 5.62 50.76 33.86
N LYS A 86 4.44 51.19 34.36
CA LYS A 86 3.17 50.47 34.20
C LYS A 86 2.90 50.10 32.74
N VAL A 87 3.26 50.99 31.82
CA VAL A 87 3.14 50.79 30.36
C VAL A 87 4.00 49.63 29.86
N TRP A 88 5.27 49.53 30.30
CA TRP A 88 6.14 48.42 29.91
C TRP A 88 5.64 47.07 30.42
N LYS A 89 5.09 47.04 31.64
CA LYS A 89 4.49 45.83 32.22
C LYS A 89 3.34 45.32 31.36
N PHE A 90 2.48 46.22 30.90
CA PHE A 90 1.38 45.89 29.99
C PHE A 90 1.89 45.41 28.63
N ILE A 91 2.80 46.15 27.98
CA ILE A 91 3.37 45.80 26.68
C ILE A 91 4.05 44.42 26.72
N SER A 92 4.84 44.16 27.77
CA SER A 92 5.55 42.88 27.94
C SER A 92 4.60 41.69 28.05
N ILE A 93 3.50 41.84 28.79
CA ILE A 93 2.48 40.79 28.91
C ILE A 93 1.78 40.57 27.58
N VAL A 94 1.38 41.65 26.88
CA VAL A 94 0.76 41.55 25.55
C VAL A 94 1.70 40.87 24.56
N LEU A 95 2.99 41.21 24.55
CA LEU A 95 3.99 40.59 23.68
C LEU A 95 4.14 39.09 23.99
N PHE A 96 4.24 38.71 25.26
CA PHE A 96 4.31 37.31 25.67
C PHE A 96 3.08 36.53 25.18
N VAL A 97 1.88 37.07 25.40
CA VAL A 97 0.62 36.46 24.93
C VAL A 97 0.59 36.37 23.41
N ALA A 98 0.99 37.40 22.69
CA ALA A 98 1.03 37.41 21.22
C ALA A 98 2.01 36.35 20.67
N ILE A 99 3.22 36.24 21.24
CA ILE A 99 4.19 35.19 20.89
C ILE A 99 3.58 33.81 21.13
N THR A 100 2.93 33.62 22.28
CA THR A 100 2.35 32.33 22.68
C THR A 100 1.23 31.93 21.72
N LEU A 101 0.30 32.84 21.42
CA LEU A 101 -0.82 32.59 20.51
C LEU A 101 -0.33 32.33 19.09
N PHE A 102 0.60 33.13 18.59
CA PHE A 102 1.12 33.02 17.23
C PHE A 102 1.85 31.69 16.99
N TYR A 103 2.85 31.37 17.82
CA TYR A 103 3.62 30.12 17.65
C TYR A 103 2.84 28.91 18.13
N GLY A 104 2.01 29.05 19.17
CA GLY A 104 1.10 27.99 19.63
C GLY A 104 0.12 27.56 18.54
N ALA A 105 -0.50 28.50 17.83
CA ALA A 105 -1.37 28.20 16.70
C ALA A 105 -0.61 27.51 15.55
N ASN A 106 0.62 27.94 15.25
CA ASN A 106 1.45 27.30 14.23
C ASN A 106 1.84 25.87 14.60
N ILE A 107 2.20 25.60 15.86
CA ILE A 107 2.52 24.26 16.36
C ILE A 107 1.27 23.38 16.31
N TYR A 108 0.13 23.89 16.78
CA TYR A 108 -1.14 23.16 16.73
C TYR A 108 -1.52 22.76 15.30
N LYS A 109 -1.48 23.71 14.36
CA LYS A 109 -1.71 23.42 12.93
C LYS A 109 -0.72 22.40 12.38
N SER A 110 0.54 22.43 12.83
CA SER A 110 1.57 21.46 12.41
C SER A 110 1.35 20.05 12.98
N ALA A 111 0.56 19.91 14.04
CA ALA A 111 0.22 18.64 14.68
C ALA A 111 -1.07 18.01 14.11
N THR A 112 -1.95 18.80 13.49
CA THR A 112 -3.19 18.34 12.85
C THR A 112 -2.93 17.80 11.44
N ASN A 113 -3.80 16.90 10.95
CA ASN A 113 -3.66 16.07 9.73
C ASN A 113 -2.87 16.75 8.59
N PHE A 114 -1.71 16.18 8.27
CA PHE A 114 -0.79 16.62 7.20
C PHE A 114 -0.25 18.05 7.31
N GLY A 115 -0.43 18.73 8.44
CA GLY A 115 -0.06 20.15 8.62
C GLY A 115 1.43 20.43 8.84
N GLY A 116 2.26 19.40 9.02
CA GLY A 116 3.69 19.54 9.18
C GLY A 116 4.39 18.24 9.59
N LYS A 117 5.70 18.31 9.82
CA LYS A 117 6.50 17.15 10.27
C LYS A 117 6.08 16.59 11.63
N LEU A 118 5.52 17.42 12.51
CA LEU A 118 4.98 16.99 13.79
C LEU A 118 3.77 16.07 13.61
N ALA A 119 2.85 16.36 12.70
CA ALA A 119 1.72 15.48 12.38
C ALA A 119 2.22 14.09 11.94
N TRP A 120 3.19 14.04 11.02
CA TRP A 120 3.80 12.77 10.58
C TRP A 120 4.52 12.03 11.70
N TYR A 121 5.18 12.75 12.62
CA TYR A 121 5.82 12.14 13.78
C TYR A 121 4.80 11.51 14.73
N ILE A 122 3.70 12.22 15.02
CA ILE A 122 2.59 11.71 15.84
C ILE A 122 1.93 10.51 15.17
N GLU A 123 1.68 10.59 13.87
CA GLU A 123 1.09 9.51 13.07
C GLU A 123 1.95 8.24 13.14
N ARG A 124 3.26 8.39 12.92
CA ARG A 124 4.22 7.28 13.03
C ARG A 124 4.27 6.69 14.44
N LEU A 125 4.22 7.52 15.48
CA LEU A 125 4.18 7.04 16.86
C LEU A 125 2.91 6.22 17.15
N LYS A 126 1.77 6.67 16.65
CA LYS A 126 0.49 5.97 16.85
C LYS A 126 0.44 4.67 16.06
N ASN A 127 0.76 4.74 14.77
CA ASN A 127 0.38 3.72 13.79
C ASN A 127 1.56 2.95 13.20
N GLN A 128 2.80 3.13 13.66
CA GLN A 128 3.96 2.39 13.17
C GLN A 128 4.78 1.79 14.31
N ARG A 129 5.31 0.59 14.11
CA ARG A 129 6.32 -0.05 14.96
C ARG A 129 7.54 -0.38 14.13
N SER A 130 8.72 -0.04 14.66
CA SER A 130 10.02 -0.44 14.09
C SER A 130 10.57 -1.57 14.96
N ILE A 131 10.83 -2.72 14.36
CA ILE A 131 11.21 -3.96 15.05
C ILE A 131 12.56 -4.41 14.51
N LYS A 132 13.50 -4.73 15.39
CA LYS A 132 14.83 -5.19 14.98
C LYS A 132 14.68 -6.55 14.29
N PHE A 133 15.32 -6.73 13.14
CA PHE A 133 15.25 -7.98 12.39
C PHE A 133 16.42 -8.88 12.77
N GLU A 134 16.22 -9.77 13.73
CA GLU A 134 17.25 -10.67 14.25
C GLU A 134 17.30 -11.97 13.44
N HIS A 135 16.14 -12.51 13.08
CA HIS A 135 15.99 -13.74 12.32
C HIS A 135 15.98 -13.50 10.81
N ASN A 136 17.04 -12.86 10.29
CA ASN A 136 17.08 -12.35 8.92
C ASN A 136 17.57 -13.35 7.84
N ASN A 137 17.84 -14.60 8.21
CA ASN A 137 18.27 -15.64 7.27
C ASN A 137 17.22 -16.75 7.13
N ILE A 138 16.64 -16.88 5.92
CA ILE A 138 15.55 -17.82 5.66
C ILE A 138 15.98 -19.29 5.73
N TYR A 139 17.27 -19.60 5.55
CA TYR A 139 17.76 -20.98 5.67
C TYR A 139 17.91 -21.44 7.11
N GLN A 140 18.08 -20.49 8.04
CA GLN A 140 18.28 -20.80 9.46
C GLN A 140 16.97 -20.73 10.23
N TYR A 141 16.15 -19.72 9.95
CA TYR A 141 14.97 -19.38 10.77
C TYR A 141 13.64 -19.50 10.02
N GLY A 142 13.68 -19.86 8.74
CA GLY A 142 12.49 -19.95 7.90
C GLY A 142 11.73 -18.63 7.79
N VAL A 143 10.45 -18.73 7.45
CA VAL A 143 9.52 -17.58 7.47
C VAL A 143 9.03 -17.29 8.89
N GLU A 144 9.04 -18.29 9.78
CA GLU A 144 8.59 -18.18 11.16
C GLU A 144 9.38 -17.13 11.96
N GLY A 145 10.71 -17.07 11.77
CA GLY A 145 11.55 -16.10 12.46
C GLY A 145 11.15 -14.63 12.25
N ILE A 146 10.55 -14.30 11.10
CA ILE A 146 10.00 -12.95 10.84
C ILE A 146 8.87 -12.64 11.83
N PHE A 147 7.95 -13.59 12.01
CA PHE A 147 6.79 -13.41 12.88
C PHE A 147 7.17 -13.54 14.36
N GLU A 148 8.21 -14.30 14.70
CA GLU A 148 8.80 -14.36 16.03
C GLU A 148 9.35 -12.99 16.46
N ASP A 149 10.16 -12.35 15.61
CA ASP A 149 10.71 -11.02 15.88
C ASP A 149 9.60 -9.98 16.10
N ILE A 150 8.53 -10.06 15.31
CA ILE A 150 7.38 -9.17 15.44
C ILE A 150 6.65 -9.42 16.76
N ASN A 151 6.31 -10.68 17.06
CA ASN A 151 5.57 -11.06 18.26
C ASN A 151 6.30 -10.71 19.56
N ASN A 152 7.63 -10.75 19.56
CA ASN A 152 8.46 -10.35 20.70
C ASN A 152 8.28 -8.87 21.10
N LYS A 153 7.89 -8.01 20.16
CA LYS A 153 7.67 -6.57 20.40
C LYS A 153 6.21 -6.14 20.30
N HIS A 154 5.42 -6.85 19.52
CA HIS A 154 4.02 -6.58 19.27
C HIS A 154 3.27 -7.88 19.00
N THR A 155 2.54 -8.36 20.01
CA THR A 155 1.77 -9.60 19.93
C THR A 155 0.72 -9.50 18.83
N LEU A 156 0.88 -10.33 17.79
CA LEU A 156 -0.09 -10.47 16.72
C LEU A 156 -1.25 -11.39 17.16
N PRO A 157 -2.44 -11.24 16.57
CA PRO A 157 -3.52 -12.21 16.69
C PRO A 157 -3.08 -13.65 16.40
N LYS A 158 -3.61 -14.61 17.16
CA LYS A 158 -3.30 -16.04 16.98
C LYS A 158 -3.72 -16.59 15.61
N LYS A 159 -4.78 -16.04 15.03
CA LYS A 159 -5.31 -16.45 13.72
C LYS A 159 -5.31 -15.24 12.80
N LEU A 160 -4.45 -15.28 11.79
CA LEU A 160 -4.28 -14.20 10.82
C LEU A 160 -4.73 -14.61 9.43
N TYR A 161 -5.27 -13.63 8.71
CA TYR A 161 -5.67 -13.72 7.32
C TYR A 161 -4.93 -12.66 6.53
N MET A 162 -4.44 -13.02 5.35
CA MET A 162 -3.85 -12.08 4.41
C MET A 162 -4.94 -11.34 3.64
N GLU A 163 -4.75 -10.06 3.40
CA GLU A 163 -5.61 -9.32 2.47
C GLU A 163 -5.20 -9.66 1.02
N ASN A 164 -3.91 -9.59 0.69
CA ASN A 164 -3.39 -9.94 -0.65
C ASN A 164 -2.55 -11.22 -0.64
N ASN A 165 -1.26 -11.09 -0.35
CA ASN A 165 -0.26 -12.15 -0.40
C ASN A 165 0.87 -11.89 0.62
N PHE A 166 1.78 -12.85 0.71
CA PHE A 166 3.09 -12.71 1.34
C PHE A 166 4.15 -12.85 0.26
N SER A 167 5.02 -11.86 0.14
CA SER A 167 6.09 -11.79 -0.84
C SER A 167 7.41 -11.56 -0.13
N LEU A 168 8.43 -12.35 -0.45
CA LEU A 168 9.76 -12.29 0.15
C LEU A 168 10.83 -12.48 -0.93
N LYS A 169 11.91 -11.71 -0.85
CA LYS A 169 13.12 -11.86 -1.67
C LYS A 169 14.34 -12.07 -0.80
N PHE A 170 15.22 -12.98 -1.19
CA PHE A 170 16.44 -13.32 -0.45
C PHE A 170 17.60 -13.62 -1.39
N ASN A 171 18.82 -13.40 -0.88
CA ASN A 171 20.05 -13.68 -1.60
C ASN A 171 20.38 -15.18 -1.59
N SER A 172 21.35 -15.60 -2.41
CA SER A 172 21.78 -17.00 -2.47
C SER A 172 22.34 -17.58 -1.16
N ASP A 173 22.82 -16.73 -0.25
CA ASP A 173 23.26 -17.07 1.11
C ASP A 173 22.12 -17.19 2.13
N GLY A 174 20.87 -16.92 1.72
CA GLY A 174 19.67 -16.99 2.55
C GLY A 174 19.32 -15.68 3.24
N LEU A 175 20.15 -14.64 3.11
CA LEU A 175 19.86 -13.34 3.72
C LEU A 175 18.62 -12.71 3.06
N ILE A 176 17.61 -12.42 3.87
CA ILE A 176 16.38 -11.79 3.42
C ILE A 176 16.69 -10.34 3.04
N THR A 177 16.24 -9.93 1.85
CA THR A 177 16.50 -8.60 1.28
C THR A 177 15.29 -7.69 1.31
N SER A 178 14.09 -8.26 1.13
CA SER A 178 12.84 -7.56 1.30
C SER A 178 11.71 -8.55 1.56
N PHE A 179 10.67 -8.10 2.25
CA PHE A 179 9.39 -8.78 2.26
C PHE A 179 8.26 -7.81 2.53
N ASP A 180 7.05 -8.19 2.13
CA ASP A 180 5.83 -7.46 2.42
C ASP A 180 4.63 -8.39 2.54
N THR A 181 3.74 -8.06 3.46
CA THR A 181 2.43 -8.70 3.58
C THR A 181 1.47 -7.78 4.31
N PHE A 182 0.18 -7.85 3.96
CA PHE A 182 -0.88 -7.18 4.70
C PHE A 182 -1.79 -8.23 5.33
N VAL A 183 -1.83 -8.26 6.67
CA VAL A 183 -2.57 -9.26 7.44
C VAL A 183 -3.55 -8.62 8.41
N TYR A 184 -4.60 -9.34 8.75
CA TYR A 184 -5.60 -8.92 9.73
C TYR A 184 -6.10 -10.11 10.56
N GLY A 185 -6.60 -9.82 11.76
CA GLY A 185 -7.13 -10.83 12.67
C GLY A 185 -7.86 -10.20 13.84
N LYS A 186 -8.38 -11.04 14.74
CA LYS A 186 -9.00 -10.59 15.98
C LYS A 186 -8.08 -10.85 17.16
N ASN A 187 -7.84 -9.85 17.98
CA ASN A 187 -7.08 -10.02 19.22
C ASN A 187 -7.88 -10.82 20.26
N ASP A 188 -7.28 -11.09 21.42
CA ASP A 188 -7.91 -11.89 22.49
C ASP A 188 -9.23 -11.29 23.00
N ASN A 189 -9.47 -9.99 22.79
CA ASN A 189 -10.71 -9.30 23.14
C ASN A 189 -11.74 -9.31 22.00
N GLY A 190 -11.46 -10.00 20.89
CA GLY A 190 -12.32 -10.05 19.71
C GLY A 190 -12.29 -8.79 18.84
N LYS A 191 -11.42 -7.82 19.13
CA LYS A 191 -11.27 -6.59 18.36
C LYS A 191 -10.44 -6.84 17.10
N GLU A 192 -10.92 -6.32 15.98
CA GLU A 192 -10.22 -6.41 14.70
C GLU A 192 -8.98 -5.54 14.67
N GLU A 193 -7.89 -6.12 14.21
CA GLU A 193 -6.60 -5.47 14.05
C GLU A 193 -5.99 -5.86 12.70
N SER A 194 -5.20 -4.95 12.14
CA SER A 194 -4.59 -5.09 10.83
C SER A 194 -3.16 -4.55 10.84
N PHE A 195 -2.31 -5.20 10.06
CA PHE A 195 -0.86 -5.07 10.10
C PHE A 195 -0.29 -5.13 8.68
N LEU A 196 0.19 -4.00 8.16
CA LEU A 196 1.05 -4.01 6.98
C LEU A 196 2.49 -4.18 7.47
N ILE A 197 3.05 -5.35 7.19
CA ILE A 197 4.38 -5.76 7.63
C ILE A 197 5.30 -5.65 6.41
N THR A 198 6.38 -4.88 6.53
CA THR A 198 7.32 -4.68 5.43
C THR A 198 8.76 -4.55 5.91
N TYR A 199 9.67 -5.04 5.09
CA TYR A 199 11.10 -4.88 5.23
C TYR A 199 11.74 -4.68 3.85
N ASP A 200 12.72 -3.78 3.78
CA ASP A 200 13.52 -3.53 2.60
C ASP A 200 14.91 -3.08 3.06
N LYS A 201 15.92 -3.91 2.80
CA LYS A 201 17.30 -3.67 3.25
C LYS A 201 17.87 -2.33 2.80
N ASN A 202 17.36 -1.77 1.70
CA ASN A 202 17.83 -0.50 1.16
C ASN A 202 17.18 0.71 1.88
N LYS A 203 16.13 0.48 2.66
CA LYS A 203 15.38 1.51 3.39
C LYS A 203 15.62 1.47 4.89
N SER A 204 15.76 0.27 5.48
CA SER A 204 15.97 0.11 6.92
C SER A 204 16.58 -1.25 7.27
N GLU A 205 17.32 -1.28 8.38
CA GLU A 205 17.76 -2.52 9.04
C GLU A 205 16.64 -3.22 9.84
N ASN A 206 15.51 -2.52 10.04
CA ASN A 206 14.40 -2.97 10.88
C ASN A 206 13.16 -3.34 10.06
N ILE A 207 12.38 -4.30 10.55
CA ILE A 207 11.01 -4.55 10.09
C ILE A 207 10.14 -3.37 10.47
N THR A 208 9.34 -2.90 9.53
CA THR A 208 8.30 -1.89 9.77
C THR A 208 6.93 -2.55 9.79
N VAL A 209 6.18 -2.33 10.87
CA VAL A 209 4.79 -2.77 11.00
C VAL A 209 3.89 -1.53 11.09
N TYR A 210 3.03 -1.32 10.09
CA TYR A 210 1.98 -0.31 10.15
C TYR A 210 0.71 -0.93 10.71
N LEU A 211 0.10 -0.25 11.67
CA LEU A 211 -1.08 -0.66 12.41
C LEU A 211 -2.32 0.03 11.84
N HIS A 212 -3.47 -0.62 11.99
CA HIS A 212 -4.79 -0.02 11.75
C HIS A 212 -5.05 0.39 10.29
N GLY A 213 -4.46 -0.34 9.33
CA GLY A 213 -4.81 -0.21 7.92
C GLY A 213 -6.23 -0.72 7.62
N TYR A 214 -6.88 -0.16 6.61
CA TYR A 214 -8.18 -0.66 6.16
C TYR A 214 -7.99 -1.93 5.32
N ALA A 215 -8.40 -3.08 5.85
CA ALA A 215 -8.20 -4.40 5.23
C ALA A 215 -9.47 -5.04 4.64
N ALA A 216 -10.64 -4.39 4.77
CA ALA A 216 -11.95 -4.92 4.36
C ALA A 216 -12.14 -6.43 4.70
N PRO A 217 -12.06 -6.80 6.00
CA PRO A 217 -11.90 -8.19 6.42
C PRO A 217 -13.11 -9.05 6.04
N ASN A 218 -12.86 -10.15 5.33
CA ASN A 218 -13.89 -11.13 4.95
C ASN A 218 -13.73 -12.49 5.67
N TYR A 219 -12.65 -12.66 6.43
CA TYR A 219 -12.32 -13.88 7.18
C TYR A 219 -12.39 -15.15 6.32
N ASN A 220 -12.02 -15.03 5.04
CA ASN A 220 -11.94 -16.18 4.14
C ASN A 220 -10.80 -17.09 4.58
N ASP A 221 -11.10 -18.34 4.96
CA ASP A 221 -10.07 -19.31 5.35
C ASP A 221 -9.04 -19.53 4.23
N ASP A 222 -9.36 -19.28 2.96
CA ASP A 222 -8.38 -19.35 1.87
C ASP A 222 -7.23 -18.36 2.04
N LYS A 223 -7.40 -17.33 2.87
CA LYS A 223 -6.38 -16.33 3.14
C LYS A 223 -5.60 -16.58 4.42
N LEU A 224 -5.74 -17.74 5.05
CA LEU A 224 -4.99 -18.04 6.29
C LEU A 224 -3.49 -17.89 6.11
N LEU A 225 -2.85 -17.30 7.11
CA LEU A 225 -1.40 -17.14 7.17
C LEU A 225 -0.71 -18.41 7.67
N ASP A 226 -1.25 -19.10 8.68
CA ASP A 226 -0.59 -20.26 9.32
C ASP A 226 -0.09 -21.33 8.33
N PRO A 227 -0.83 -21.69 7.26
CA PRO A 227 -0.33 -22.66 6.28
C PRO A 227 0.94 -22.22 5.55
N LEU A 228 1.23 -20.92 5.45
CA LEU A 228 2.53 -20.41 4.97
C LEU A 228 3.66 -20.92 5.83
N ILE A 229 3.53 -20.73 7.15
CA ILE A 229 4.56 -21.05 8.14
C ILE A 229 4.77 -22.57 8.17
N GLU A 230 3.67 -23.33 8.28
CA GLU A 230 3.72 -24.80 8.26
C GLU A 230 4.40 -25.35 7.00
N THR A 231 4.03 -24.83 5.83
CA THR A 231 4.58 -25.30 4.56
C THR A 231 6.04 -24.86 4.40
N ALA A 232 6.38 -23.60 4.70
CA ALA A 232 7.74 -23.09 4.56
C ALA A 232 8.74 -23.83 5.47
N ASN A 233 8.31 -24.27 6.65
CA ASN A 233 9.16 -24.98 7.62
C ASN A 233 9.60 -26.38 7.14
N VAL A 234 8.82 -27.03 6.27
CA VAL A 234 9.17 -28.36 5.74
C VAL A 234 9.88 -28.30 4.38
N ILE A 235 9.82 -27.17 3.67
CA ILE A 235 10.52 -27.02 2.39
C ILE A 235 12.04 -26.97 2.63
N PRO A 236 12.84 -27.79 1.94
CA PRO A 236 14.28 -27.67 1.97
C PRO A 236 14.75 -26.49 1.10
N ILE A 237 14.41 -25.25 1.48
CA ILE A 237 14.50 -24.03 0.64
C ILE A 237 15.89 -23.91 0.00
N LYS A 238 16.97 -24.07 0.79
CA LYS A 238 18.35 -23.99 0.29
C LYS A 238 18.64 -24.97 -0.84
N LYS A 239 18.17 -26.22 -0.72
CA LYS A 239 18.33 -27.28 -1.73
C LYS A 239 17.42 -27.04 -2.94
N ALA A 240 16.23 -26.48 -2.72
CA ALA A 240 15.29 -26.20 -3.79
C ALA A 240 15.84 -25.13 -4.74
N VAL A 241 16.31 -24.01 -4.19
CA VAL A 241 16.80 -22.88 -4.99
C VAL A 241 18.20 -23.08 -5.57
N SER A 242 19.05 -23.91 -4.93
CA SER A 242 20.40 -24.19 -5.45
C SER A 242 20.40 -24.86 -6.83
N LYS A 243 19.26 -25.38 -7.30
CA LYS A 243 19.12 -25.96 -8.64
C LYS A 243 19.17 -24.90 -9.74
N TRP A 244 18.90 -23.63 -9.41
CA TRP A 244 18.81 -22.54 -10.39
C TRP A 244 20.11 -21.77 -10.58
N ASN A 245 21.06 -21.86 -9.64
CA ASN A 245 22.36 -21.17 -9.70
C ASN A 245 22.27 -19.64 -9.87
N GLU A 246 21.27 -19.00 -9.26
CA GLU A 246 21.05 -17.56 -9.33
C GLU A 246 21.51 -16.82 -8.07
N SER A 247 21.70 -15.51 -8.21
CA SER A 247 22.17 -14.65 -7.12
C SER A 247 21.05 -14.24 -6.14
N GLN A 248 19.79 -14.25 -6.60
CA GLN A 248 18.63 -13.85 -5.82
C GLN A 248 17.44 -14.76 -6.11
N TYR A 249 16.64 -14.99 -5.08
CA TYR A 249 15.46 -15.85 -5.10
C TYR A 249 14.27 -15.15 -4.45
N GLY A 250 13.08 -15.67 -4.73
CA GLY A 250 11.83 -15.21 -4.15
C GLY A 250 11.02 -16.35 -3.56
N LEU A 251 10.21 -16.03 -2.55
CA LEU A 251 9.17 -16.87 -1.97
C LEU A 251 7.86 -16.07 -2.01
N ILE A 252 6.80 -16.66 -2.56
CA ILE A 252 5.49 -16.04 -2.63
C ILE A 252 4.38 -17.00 -2.19
N TYR A 253 3.39 -16.44 -1.49
CA TYR A 253 2.25 -17.17 -0.96
C TYR A 253 0.97 -16.35 -1.02
N TYR A 254 -0.08 -16.91 -1.61
CA TYR A 254 -1.36 -16.23 -1.86
C TYR A 254 -2.51 -16.73 -0.98
N GLY A 255 -2.23 -17.71 -0.13
CA GLY A 255 -3.26 -18.51 0.51
C GLY A 255 -3.54 -19.81 -0.26
N LYS A 256 -4.77 -20.32 -0.12
CA LYS A 256 -5.25 -21.50 -0.83
C LYS A 256 -5.44 -21.17 -2.31
N ARG A 257 -4.91 -22.02 -3.17
CA ARG A 257 -5.01 -21.90 -4.63
C ARG A 257 -5.61 -23.16 -5.22
N ASN A 258 -6.33 -23.00 -6.33
CA ASN A 258 -6.74 -24.08 -7.22
C ASN A 258 -5.89 -24.03 -8.48
N TRP A 259 -5.08 -25.06 -8.70
CA TRP A 259 -4.23 -25.23 -9.89
C TRP A 259 -4.91 -26.10 -10.96
N GLY A 260 -6.15 -26.54 -10.73
CA GLY A 260 -6.87 -27.46 -11.59
C GLY A 260 -6.06 -28.74 -11.78
N TYR A 261 -5.89 -29.15 -13.04
CA TYR A 261 -5.12 -30.33 -13.39
C TYR A 261 -3.66 -30.02 -13.77
N ASN A 262 -3.21 -28.78 -13.56
CA ASN A 262 -1.88 -28.34 -13.95
C ASN A 262 -0.81 -28.82 -12.95
N THR A 263 0.01 -29.78 -13.38
CA THR A 263 1.12 -30.31 -12.58
C THR A 263 2.41 -29.50 -12.71
N ASN A 264 2.47 -28.49 -13.60
CA ASN A 264 3.71 -27.74 -13.86
C ASN A 264 4.24 -27.09 -12.58
N GLY A 265 5.46 -27.46 -12.21
CA GLY A 265 6.14 -26.95 -11.03
C GLY A 265 5.51 -27.38 -9.69
N ILE A 266 4.45 -28.18 -9.67
CA ILE A 266 3.80 -28.63 -8.43
C ILE A 266 4.67 -29.68 -7.74
N ILE A 267 4.92 -29.47 -6.45
CA ILE A 267 5.65 -30.38 -5.58
C ILE A 267 4.78 -30.59 -4.33
N ASN A 268 4.15 -31.76 -4.22
CA ASN A 268 3.49 -32.13 -2.98
C ASN A 268 4.57 -32.50 -1.96
N ILE A 269 4.45 -32.01 -0.73
CA ILE A 269 5.42 -32.28 0.33
C ILE A 269 4.69 -32.73 1.58
N ASP A 270 5.10 -33.83 2.20
CA ASP A 270 4.53 -34.26 3.48
C ASP A 270 5.21 -33.58 4.68
N LYS A 271 4.69 -33.84 5.88
CA LYS A 271 5.21 -33.26 7.13
C LYS A 271 6.64 -33.69 7.45
N ASP A 272 7.11 -34.78 6.86
CA ASP A 272 8.46 -35.29 7.03
C ASP A 272 9.42 -34.70 5.97
N GLY A 273 8.93 -33.79 5.11
CA GLY A 273 9.70 -33.12 4.08
C GLY A 273 9.94 -33.96 2.82
N LYS A 274 9.21 -35.07 2.64
CA LYS A 274 9.35 -35.92 1.46
C LYS A 274 8.53 -35.35 0.31
N GLU A 275 9.21 -35.15 -0.82
CA GLU A 275 8.68 -34.53 -2.02
C GLU A 275 8.06 -35.58 -2.98
N TYR A 276 6.90 -35.26 -3.54
CA TYR A 276 6.17 -36.03 -4.54
C TYR A 276 5.76 -35.09 -5.67
N SER A 277 6.31 -35.27 -6.86
CA SER A 277 5.95 -34.47 -8.04
C SER A 277 4.96 -35.27 -8.89
N PRO A 278 3.69 -34.83 -9.02
CA PRO A 278 2.72 -35.53 -9.84
C PRO A 278 3.06 -35.36 -11.33
N GLU A 279 3.17 -36.46 -12.08
CA GLU A 279 3.31 -36.40 -13.54
C GLU A 279 1.97 -36.03 -14.20
N THR A 280 0.87 -36.56 -13.66
CA THR A 280 -0.50 -36.28 -14.08
C THR A 280 -1.41 -36.06 -12.87
N ALA A 281 -2.50 -35.34 -13.06
CA ALA A 281 -3.48 -35.05 -12.02
C ALA A 281 -4.82 -35.72 -12.35
N SER A 282 -5.25 -36.68 -11.54
CA SER A 282 -6.59 -37.30 -11.66
C SER A 282 -7.69 -36.45 -11.01
N ASN A 283 -7.30 -35.62 -10.03
CA ASN A 283 -8.16 -34.69 -9.31
C ASN A 283 -7.57 -33.28 -9.38
N GLU A 284 -8.41 -32.26 -9.16
CA GLU A 284 -7.93 -30.88 -9.05
C GLU A 284 -6.92 -30.73 -7.90
N ILE A 285 -5.82 -30.05 -8.20
CA ILE A 285 -4.74 -29.73 -7.26
C ILE A 285 -5.14 -28.44 -6.55
N ILE A 286 -5.65 -28.59 -5.33
CA ILE A 286 -6.05 -27.48 -4.46
C ILE A 286 -5.20 -27.53 -3.20
N GLY A 287 -4.75 -26.36 -2.72
CA GLY A 287 -4.09 -26.27 -1.43
C GLY A 287 -3.40 -24.94 -1.17
N TYR A 288 -2.90 -24.78 0.05
CA TYR A 288 -2.07 -23.64 0.44
C TYR A 288 -0.69 -23.82 -0.15
N THR A 289 -0.41 -23.06 -1.22
CA THR A 289 0.80 -23.26 -2.03
C THR A 289 1.84 -22.18 -1.76
N VAL A 290 3.03 -22.59 -1.34
CA VAL A 290 4.21 -21.72 -1.24
C VAL A 290 5.06 -21.89 -2.49
N SER A 291 5.33 -20.80 -3.20
CA SER A 291 6.09 -20.85 -4.46
C SER A 291 7.47 -20.23 -4.28
N LEU A 292 8.51 -20.96 -4.66
CA LEU A 292 9.87 -20.44 -4.83
C LEU A 292 10.07 -20.06 -6.31
N PHE A 293 10.76 -18.96 -6.57
CA PHE A 293 10.99 -18.47 -7.93
C PHE A 293 12.28 -17.64 -8.01
N ILE A 294 12.66 -17.26 -9.24
CA ILE A 294 13.73 -16.30 -9.49
C ILE A 294 13.10 -14.97 -9.93
N PRO A 295 13.32 -13.88 -9.20
CA PRO A 295 12.74 -12.58 -9.54
C PRO A 295 13.08 -12.15 -10.98
N GLY A 296 12.06 -11.87 -11.78
CA GLY A 296 12.19 -11.38 -13.16
C GLY A 296 12.35 -12.46 -14.23
N MET A 297 12.43 -13.74 -13.86
CA MET A 297 12.53 -14.87 -14.80
C MET A 297 11.33 -15.80 -14.76
N GLU A 298 10.19 -15.38 -14.21
CA GLU A 298 9.01 -16.22 -13.97
C GLU A 298 8.34 -16.69 -15.28
N LYS A 299 8.63 -16.02 -16.40
CA LYS A 299 8.16 -16.41 -17.75
C LYS A 299 9.04 -17.48 -18.41
N GLU A 300 10.30 -17.59 -17.96
CA GLU A 300 11.31 -18.49 -18.53
C GLU A 300 11.52 -19.73 -17.66
N ILE A 301 11.47 -19.56 -16.35
CA ILE A 301 11.68 -20.60 -15.36
C ILE A 301 10.39 -20.80 -14.57
N THR A 302 9.85 -22.01 -14.64
CA THR A 302 8.66 -22.38 -13.89
C THR A 302 8.96 -22.37 -12.38
N PRO A 303 8.18 -21.63 -11.56
CA PRO A 303 8.33 -21.65 -10.11
C PRO A 303 8.15 -23.04 -9.50
N ALA A 304 8.91 -23.33 -8.45
CA ALA A 304 8.73 -24.53 -7.63
C ALA A 304 7.60 -24.27 -6.62
N ARG A 305 6.46 -24.95 -6.79
CA ARG A 305 5.18 -24.71 -6.11
C ARG A 305 4.91 -25.81 -5.11
N TYR A 306 5.29 -25.57 -3.87
CA TYR A 306 5.16 -26.53 -2.78
C TYR A 306 3.75 -26.52 -2.19
N ASN A 307 3.15 -27.70 -2.11
CA ASN A 307 1.83 -27.93 -1.55
C ASN A 307 1.91 -28.96 -0.41
N LEU A 308 1.68 -28.52 0.83
CA LEU A 308 1.76 -29.40 1.99
C LEU A 308 0.58 -30.39 2.03
N ILE A 309 0.90 -31.68 1.97
CA ILE A 309 -0.07 -32.77 2.08
C ILE A 309 -0.17 -33.27 3.53
N GLY A 310 -1.41 -33.51 3.98
CA GLY A 310 -1.66 -34.09 5.31
C GLY A 310 -2.94 -33.60 5.97
N ASN A 311 -3.40 -32.39 5.68
CA ASN A 311 -4.70 -31.89 6.14
C ASN A 311 -5.75 -32.01 5.02
N PRO A 312 -6.73 -32.93 5.13
CA PRO A 312 -7.73 -33.12 4.08
C PRO A 312 -8.61 -31.91 3.80
N LYS A 313 -8.69 -30.94 4.73
CA LYS A 313 -9.44 -29.69 4.51
C LYS A 313 -8.72 -28.74 3.57
N TRP A 314 -7.39 -28.85 3.43
CA TRP A 314 -6.60 -27.96 2.59
C TRP A 314 -6.77 -28.27 1.11
N SER A 315 -6.95 -29.56 0.79
CA SER A 315 -7.13 -30.05 -0.57
C SER A 315 -8.58 -30.01 -1.08
N LYS A 316 -9.49 -29.43 -0.30
CA LYS A 316 -10.90 -29.28 -0.71
C LYS A 316 -11.15 -27.88 -1.26
N PRO A 317 -12.01 -27.76 -2.28
CA PRO A 317 -12.58 -26.47 -2.66
C PRO A 317 -13.20 -25.83 -1.42
N SER A 318 -13.04 -24.52 -1.33
CA SER A 318 -13.56 -23.74 -0.21
C SER A 318 -15.07 -23.89 -0.15
N THR A 319 -15.59 -24.29 1.01
CA THR A 319 -17.00 -24.09 1.31
C THR A 319 -17.14 -22.61 1.59
N THR A 320 -17.87 -21.91 0.72
CA THR A 320 -18.19 -20.50 0.89
C THR A 320 -18.63 -20.27 2.34
N PRO A 321 -17.99 -19.38 3.13
CA PRO A 321 -18.62 -18.88 4.33
C PRO A 321 -19.97 -18.34 3.90
N LYS A 322 -21.05 -18.77 4.57
CA LYS A 322 -22.40 -18.24 4.39
C LYS A 322 -22.28 -16.74 4.12
N GLN A 323 -22.75 -16.30 2.94
CA GLN A 323 -23.06 -14.91 2.74
C GLN A 323 -23.83 -14.46 3.99
N PRO A 324 -23.47 -13.33 4.63
CA PRO A 324 -24.47 -12.67 5.46
C PRO A 324 -25.70 -12.54 4.57
N THR A 325 -26.85 -12.99 5.09
CA THR A 325 -28.14 -12.78 4.44
C THR A 325 -28.27 -11.29 4.18
N SER A 326 -27.90 -10.89 2.97
CA SER A 326 -28.00 -9.53 2.51
C SER A 326 -29.39 -9.42 1.92
N ASP A 327 -30.30 -8.86 2.71
CA ASP A 327 -31.38 -8.02 2.19
C ASP A 327 -30.77 -6.76 1.52
N GLU A 328 -29.86 -6.97 0.57
CA GLU A 328 -29.43 -5.96 -0.37
C GLU A 328 -30.19 -6.22 -1.66
N LYS A 329 -30.92 -5.18 -2.06
CA LYS A 329 -31.81 -5.16 -3.22
C LYS A 329 -31.07 -5.69 -4.44
N LYS A 330 -31.81 -6.44 -5.28
CA LYS A 330 -31.41 -6.82 -6.64
C LYS A 330 -31.02 -5.56 -7.42
N ASP A 331 -29.73 -5.20 -7.40
CA ASP A 331 -29.20 -4.19 -8.30
C ASP A 331 -29.23 -4.75 -9.73
N GLU A 332 -29.63 -3.89 -10.66
CA GLU A 332 -29.74 -4.20 -12.08
C GLU A 332 -28.41 -4.73 -12.64
N GLN A 333 -28.48 -5.62 -13.63
CA GLN A 333 -27.31 -6.15 -14.33
C GLN A 333 -26.58 -5.03 -15.09
N THR A 334 -25.70 -4.30 -14.40
CA THR A 334 -24.95 -3.17 -14.99
C THR A 334 -23.58 -3.61 -15.50
N ASN A 335 -23.27 -3.22 -16.74
CA ASN A 335 -21.95 -3.40 -17.33
C ASN A 335 -20.95 -2.40 -16.75
N THR A 336 -19.73 -2.85 -16.46
CA THR A 336 -18.62 -2.06 -15.95
C THR A 336 -17.36 -2.35 -16.77
N LYS A 337 -16.22 -1.75 -16.40
CA LYS A 337 -14.92 -2.07 -17.05
C LYS A 337 -14.46 -3.51 -16.81
N GLU A 338 -15.03 -4.17 -15.81
CA GLU A 338 -14.65 -5.51 -15.36
C GLU A 338 -15.79 -6.52 -15.50
N GLN A 339 -17.00 -6.09 -15.89
CA GLN A 339 -18.16 -6.96 -16.02
C GLN A 339 -18.98 -6.60 -17.25
N PHE A 340 -19.35 -7.61 -18.03
CA PHE A 340 -20.15 -7.44 -19.23
C PHE A 340 -21.19 -8.55 -19.36
N PHE A 341 -22.46 -8.17 -19.42
CA PHE A 341 -23.58 -9.03 -19.79
C PHE A 341 -23.85 -8.93 -21.29
N LEU A 342 -23.68 -10.06 -21.97
CA LEU A 342 -24.07 -10.24 -23.38
C LEU A 342 -25.59 -10.38 -23.51
N SER A 343 -26.22 -10.99 -22.50
CA SER A 343 -27.68 -11.11 -22.37
C SER A 343 -28.08 -11.07 -20.89
N LYS A 344 -29.38 -11.18 -20.59
CA LYS A 344 -29.86 -11.28 -19.20
C LYS A 344 -29.35 -12.52 -18.46
N GLU A 345 -28.87 -13.53 -19.17
CA GLU A 345 -28.42 -14.80 -18.59
C GLU A 345 -26.91 -14.97 -18.72
N VAL A 346 -26.33 -14.52 -19.84
CA VAL A 346 -24.91 -14.73 -20.15
C VAL A 346 -24.12 -13.48 -19.82
N GLY A 347 -23.17 -13.62 -18.91
CA GLY A 347 -22.28 -12.55 -18.50
C GLY A 347 -20.84 -13.01 -18.34
N TYR A 348 -19.93 -12.05 -18.34
CA TYR A 348 -18.49 -12.21 -18.23
C TYR A 348 -17.97 -11.25 -17.16
N LYS A 349 -17.03 -11.71 -16.33
CA LYS A 349 -16.49 -10.91 -15.23
C LYS A 349 -14.99 -11.15 -15.09
N LEU A 350 -14.21 -10.08 -15.13
CA LEU A 350 -12.81 -10.06 -14.75
C LEU A 350 -12.74 -10.03 -13.22
N ASN A 351 -12.16 -11.07 -12.63
CA ASN A 351 -11.87 -11.11 -11.21
C ASN A 351 -10.41 -10.76 -11.01
N VAL A 352 -10.12 -9.90 -10.04
CA VAL A 352 -8.74 -9.62 -9.65
C VAL A 352 -8.15 -10.92 -9.09
N ALA A 353 -7.21 -11.50 -9.83
CA ALA A 353 -6.48 -12.69 -9.45
C ALA A 353 -5.27 -12.35 -8.55
N ASP A 354 -4.67 -11.17 -8.77
CA ASP A 354 -3.56 -10.63 -7.98
C ASP A 354 -3.44 -9.10 -8.17
N LYS A 355 -2.88 -8.38 -7.20
CA LYS A 355 -2.58 -6.95 -7.29
C LYS A 355 -1.30 -6.63 -6.50
N ALA A 356 -0.24 -6.24 -7.19
CA ALA A 356 1.06 -5.91 -6.58
C ALA A 356 1.73 -4.74 -7.30
N LEU A 357 2.34 -3.79 -6.57
CA LEU A 357 3.14 -2.67 -7.13
C LEU A 357 2.47 -1.89 -8.30
N GLY A 358 1.16 -1.62 -8.22
CA GLY A 358 0.39 -0.89 -9.26
C GLY A 358 -0.10 -1.77 -10.41
N SER A 359 0.19 -3.06 -10.36
CA SER A 359 0.02 -4.04 -11.41
C SER A 359 -1.06 -5.04 -10.98
N THR A 360 -2.12 -5.20 -11.79
CA THR A 360 -3.24 -6.10 -11.47
C THR A 360 -3.27 -7.26 -12.47
N PHE A 361 -3.45 -8.48 -11.96
CA PHE A 361 -3.69 -9.68 -12.76
C PHE A 361 -5.16 -10.05 -12.63
N TYR A 362 -5.72 -10.61 -13.70
CA TYR A 362 -7.14 -10.97 -13.74
C TYR A 362 -7.32 -12.43 -14.12
N SER A 363 -8.41 -13.02 -13.65
CA SER A 363 -9.04 -14.20 -14.27
C SER A 363 -10.36 -13.77 -14.91
N LEU A 364 -10.85 -14.51 -15.90
CA LEU A 364 -12.14 -14.30 -16.54
C LEU A 364 -13.11 -15.39 -16.11
N SER A 365 -14.24 -14.99 -15.53
CA SER A 365 -15.39 -15.84 -15.25
C SER A 365 -16.52 -15.61 -16.25
N LYS A 366 -17.34 -16.64 -16.44
CA LYS A 366 -18.59 -16.62 -17.20
C LYS A 366 -19.75 -17.08 -16.34
N THR A 367 -20.91 -16.47 -16.50
CA THR A 367 -22.20 -16.93 -15.98
C THR A 367 -23.13 -17.26 -17.15
N THR A 368 -24.06 -18.19 -16.92
CA THR A 368 -25.15 -18.53 -17.86
C THR A 368 -26.51 -18.52 -17.17
N ASP A 369 -26.59 -18.00 -15.94
CA ASP A 369 -27.81 -17.96 -15.13
C ASP A 369 -28.10 -16.56 -14.58
N GLY A 370 -27.60 -15.53 -15.27
CA GLY A 370 -27.85 -14.13 -14.95
C GLY A 370 -27.00 -13.60 -13.79
N GLY A 371 -25.89 -14.28 -13.50
CA GLY A 371 -24.93 -13.88 -12.46
C GLY A 371 -25.13 -14.57 -11.12
N ASN A 372 -25.99 -15.60 -11.03
CA ASN A 372 -26.16 -16.38 -9.81
C ASN A 372 -24.95 -17.29 -9.55
N VAL A 373 -24.43 -17.92 -10.62
CA VAL A 373 -23.21 -18.73 -10.59
C VAL A 373 -22.22 -18.22 -11.63
N TRP A 374 -20.98 -18.03 -11.19
CA TRP A 374 -19.84 -17.62 -12.03
C TRP A 374 -18.78 -18.71 -12.05
N THR A 375 -18.38 -19.15 -13.24
CA THR A 375 -17.34 -20.17 -13.44
C THR A 375 -16.14 -19.55 -14.14
N ILE A 376 -14.93 -19.75 -13.60
CA ILE A 376 -13.70 -19.27 -14.24
C ILE A 376 -13.48 -20.04 -15.54
N ILE A 377 -13.39 -19.32 -16.65
CA ILE A 377 -13.15 -19.88 -17.99
C ILE A 377 -11.73 -19.61 -18.50
N ASN A 378 -11.00 -18.68 -17.89
CA ASN A 378 -9.61 -18.39 -18.21
C ASN A 378 -8.90 -17.76 -17.00
N ASN A 379 -7.76 -18.30 -16.59
CA ASN A 379 -7.00 -17.82 -15.42
C ASN A 379 -6.03 -16.68 -15.72
N ASP A 380 -5.71 -16.44 -16.99
CA ASP A 380 -4.79 -15.39 -17.43
C ASP A 380 -5.24 -14.84 -18.80
N PRO A 381 -6.35 -14.08 -18.84
CA PRO A 381 -6.93 -13.59 -20.07
C PRO A 381 -6.08 -12.49 -20.73
N TYR A 382 -5.06 -11.98 -20.03
CA TYR A 382 -4.11 -10.98 -20.53
C TYR A 382 -2.72 -11.56 -20.86
N SER A 383 -2.56 -12.88 -20.81
CA SER A 383 -1.31 -13.58 -21.18
C SER A 383 -0.07 -13.01 -20.48
N GLY A 384 -0.16 -12.78 -19.16
CA GLY A 384 0.93 -12.27 -18.33
C GLY A 384 1.21 -10.79 -18.50
N THR A 385 0.30 -10.03 -19.10
CA THR A 385 0.35 -8.56 -19.11
C THR A 385 -0.27 -8.02 -17.84
N VAL A 386 0.39 -7.03 -17.24
CA VAL A 386 0.05 -6.52 -15.93
C VAL A 386 -0.43 -5.07 -16.02
N GLY A 387 -1.54 -4.76 -15.37
CA GLY A 387 -2.20 -3.47 -15.52
C GLY A 387 -3.64 -3.47 -15.05
N GLY A 388 -4.32 -2.32 -15.11
CA GLY A 388 -5.75 -2.23 -14.78
C GLY A 388 -6.64 -2.65 -15.95
N ALA A 389 -7.78 -3.28 -15.68
CA ALA A 389 -8.79 -3.52 -16.72
C ALA A 389 -9.37 -2.19 -17.21
N SER A 390 -9.28 -1.93 -18.52
CA SER A 390 -9.85 -0.75 -19.16
C SER A 390 -11.22 -1.03 -19.80
N GLY A 391 -11.54 -2.30 -20.05
CA GLY A 391 -12.87 -2.71 -20.50
C GLY A 391 -12.98 -4.19 -20.86
N ILE A 392 -14.22 -4.66 -20.96
CA ILE A 392 -14.61 -5.98 -21.45
C ILE A 392 -15.86 -5.84 -22.33
N VAL A 393 -15.85 -6.47 -23.50
CA VAL A 393 -17.02 -6.55 -24.37
C VAL A 393 -17.04 -7.87 -25.13
N PHE A 394 -18.21 -8.50 -25.21
CA PHE A 394 -18.46 -9.63 -26.10
C PHE A 394 -19.48 -9.22 -27.16
N LEU A 395 -19.19 -9.50 -28.42
CA LEU A 395 -20.10 -9.22 -29.54
C LEU A 395 -21.04 -10.39 -29.81
N ASP A 396 -20.57 -11.60 -29.52
CA ASP A 396 -21.34 -12.84 -29.55
C ASP A 396 -20.75 -13.84 -28.53
N ASP A 397 -21.21 -15.10 -28.56
CA ASP A 397 -20.80 -16.15 -27.62
C ASP A 397 -19.33 -16.59 -27.77
N LYS A 398 -18.67 -16.20 -28.87
CA LYS A 398 -17.30 -16.57 -29.23
C LYS A 398 -16.36 -15.36 -29.29
N LEU A 399 -16.77 -14.31 -29.99
CA LEU A 399 -15.98 -13.13 -30.27
C LEU A 399 -16.11 -12.10 -29.15
N GLY A 400 -14.98 -11.81 -28.51
CA GLY A 400 -14.90 -10.82 -27.44
C GLY A 400 -13.56 -10.11 -27.40
N PHE A 401 -13.52 -9.04 -26.61
CA PHE A 401 -12.38 -8.17 -26.45
C PHE A 401 -12.18 -7.77 -24.99
N LEU A 402 -10.92 -7.65 -24.60
CA LEU A 402 -10.51 -7.15 -23.29
C LEU A 402 -9.50 -6.04 -23.46
N GLY A 403 -9.56 -5.05 -22.59
CA GLY A 403 -8.60 -3.95 -22.56
C GLY A 403 -7.83 -3.91 -21.26
N ALA A 404 -6.53 -3.71 -21.37
CA ALA A 404 -5.65 -3.44 -20.24
C ALA A 404 -5.01 -2.06 -20.42
N VAL A 405 -4.74 -1.37 -19.32
CA VAL A 405 -3.88 -0.19 -19.26
C VAL A 405 -2.74 -0.45 -18.30
N ASN A 406 -1.53 0.02 -18.64
CA ASN A 406 -0.39 -0.11 -17.75
C ASN A 406 -0.64 0.63 -16.41
N PRO A 407 0.17 0.38 -15.36
CA PRO A 407 -0.01 1.02 -14.05
C PRO A 407 -0.04 2.56 -14.06
N SER A 408 0.67 3.19 -15.01
CA SER A 408 0.72 4.65 -15.19
C SER A 408 -0.52 5.21 -15.92
N GLY A 409 -1.30 4.34 -16.56
CA GLY A 409 -2.51 4.68 -17.32
C GLY A 409 -2.25 5.38 -18.66
N ASN A 410 -0.99 5.46 -19.11
CA ASN A 410 -0.67 6.12 -20.38
C ASN A 410 -0.75 5.17 -21.57
N GLU A 411 -0.27 3.94 -21.45
CA GLU A 411 -0.31 2.97 -22.55
C GLU A 411 -1.40 1.91 -22.34
N GLY A 412 -2.11 1.56 -23.42
CA GLY A 412 -3.16 0.55 -23.40
C GLY A 412 -2.89 -0.61 -24.36
N THR A 413 -3.46 -1.78 -24.05
CA THR A 413 -3.42 -2.95 -24.93
C THR A 413 -4.80 -3.57 -25.06
N LEU A 414 -5.16 -3.97 -26.27
CA LEU A 414 -6.39 -4.69 -26.58
C LEU A 414 -6.10 -6.17 -26.86
N TYR A 415 -6.98 -7.04 -26.38
CA TYR A 415 -6.94 -8.49 -26.57
C TYR A 415 -8.23 -8.94 -27.24
N ARG A 416 -8.15 -10.00 -28.03
CA ARG A 416 -9.27 -10.58 -28.78
C ARG A 416 -9.35 -12.08 -28.55
N THR A 417 -10.56 -12.59 -28.38
CA THR A 417 -10.87 -14.03 -28.32
C THR A 417 -11.78 -14.42 -29.49
N ASP A 418 -11.64 -15.66 -29.95
CA ASP A 418 -12.51 -16.31 -30.95
C ASP A 418 -13.24 -17.54 -30.38
N ASP A 419 -13.02 -17.86 -29.11
CA ASP A 419 -13.43 -19.12 -28.47
C ASP A 419 -14.22 -18.91 -27.17
N GLY A 420 -14.84 -17.73 -27.03
CA GLY A 420 -15.72 -17.40 -25.92
C GLY A 420 -14.95 -17.06 -24.63
N GLY A 421 -13.69 -16.63 -24.77
CA GLY A 421 -12.84 -16.19 -23.66
C GLY A 421 -11.90 -17.27 -23.12
N LYS A 422 -11.82 -18.45 -23.73
CA LYS A 422 -10.90 -19.52 -23.30
C LYS A 422 -9.45 -19.16 -23.62
N THR A 423 -9.21 -18.53 -24.78
CA THR A 423 -7.90 -18.00 -25.17
C THR A 423 -8.03 -16.58 -25.70
N PHE A 424 -6.97 -15.78 -25.50
CA PHE A 424 -6.88 -14.41 -25.96
C PHE A 424 -5.57 -14.18 -26.73
N LYS A 425 -5.62 -13.30 -27.72
CA LYS A 425 -4.45 -12.83 -28.46
C LYS A 425 -4.39 -11.30 -28.43
N LYS A 426 -3.19 -10.75 -28.25
CA LYS A 426 -2.95 -9.31 -28.36
C LYS A 426 -3.32 -8.83 -29.77
N VAL A 427 -4.12 -7.77 -29.84
CA VAL A 427 -4.47 -7.10 -31.08
C VAL A 427 -3.36 -6.14 -31.43
N ASN A 428 -2.78 -6.32 -32.62
CA ASN A 428 -1.81 -5.39 -33.18
C ASN A 428 -2.52 -4.48 -34.19
N TYR A 429 -2.21 -3.19 -34.13
CA TYR A 429 -2.60 -2.20 -35.12
C TYR A 429 -1.42 -1.26 -35.32
N THR A 430 -1.35 -0.63 -36.50
CA THR A 430 -0.25 0.28 -36.81
C THR A 430 -0.54 1.64 -36.19
N SER A 431 0.21 2.01 -35.15
CA SER A 431 0.17 3.37 -34.60
C SER A 431 0.56 4.38 -35.66
N HIS A 432 -0.28 5.39 -35.83
CA HIS A 432 -0.04 6.47 -36.77
C HIS A 432 0.88 7.53 -36.15
N GLU A 433 1.86 7.98 -36.92
CA GLU A 433 2.87 8.96 -36.50
C GLU A 433 2.44 10.34 -36.98
N VAL A 434 2.44 11.32 -36.07
CA VAL A 434 2.10 12.70 -36.38
C VAL A 434 3.33 13.59 -36.27
N LYS A 435 3.46 14.55 -37.18
CA LYS A 435 4.54 15.55 -37.15
C LYS A 435 4.06 16.83 -36.50
N LEU A 436 4.78 17.26 -35.47
CA LEU A 436 4.59 18.54 -34.80
C LEU A 436 5.12 19.70 -35.66
N ASN A 437 4.71 20.93 -35.33
CA ASN A 437 5.12 22.15 -36.06
C ASN A 437 6.64 22.38 -36.05
N ASN A 438 7.35 21.84 -35.05
CA ASN A 438 8.82 21.88 -34.95
C ASN A 438 9.52 20.78 -35.77
N GLY A 439 8.78 19.98 -36.55
CA GLY A 439 9.27 18.88 -37.37
C GLY A 439 9.47 17.56 -36.62
N GLN A 440 9.28 17.52 -35.31
CA GLN A 440 9.39 16.30 -34.50
C GLN A 440 8.22 15.35 -34.78
N ALA A 441 8.54 14.07 -34.97
CA ALA A 441 7.55 13.02 -35.11
C ALA A 441 7.22 12.38 -33.75
N ILE A 442 5.94 12.23 -33.43
CA ILE A 442 5.45 11.61 -32.19
C ILE A 442 4.33 10.61 -32.50
N LYS A 443 4.01 9.72 -31.54
CA LYS A 443 2.91 8.75 -31.61
C LYS A 443 2.00 8.94 -30.39
N PRO A 444 1.11 9.93 -30.42
CA PRO A 444 0.34 10.31 -29.24
C PRO A 444 -0.82 9.35 -28.95
N PHE A 445 -1.19 8.47 -29.89
CA PHE A 445 -2.34 7.58 -29.75
C PHE A 445 -1.90 6.13 -29.48
N ASP A 446 -2.04 5.68 -28.24
CA ASP A 446 -1.53 4.41 -27.73
C ASP A 446 -2.49 3.67 -26.78
N THR A 447 -3.70 4.19 -26.58
CA THR A 447 -4.69 3.63 -25.63
C THR A 447 -5.99 3.26 -26.36
N PRO A 448 -6.13 2.00 -26.82
CA PRO A 448 -7.31 1.56 -27.54
C PRO A 448 -8.55 1.45 -26.63
N SER A 449 -9.70 1.87 -27.14
CA SER A 449 -11.02 1.67 -26.53
C SER A 449 -11.54 0.25 -26.77
N MET A 450 -12.62 -0.13 -26.08
CA MET A 450 -13.37 -1.32 -26.47
C MET A 450 -13.96 -1.13 -27.88
N PRO A 451 -13.88 -2.15 -28.75
CA PRO A 451 -14.53 -2.13 -30.06
C PRO A 451 -16.05 -1.98 -29.96
N PHE A 452 -16.63 -1.25 -30.90
CA PHE A 452 -18.07 -1.03 -31.02
C PHE A 452 -18.50 -1.03 -32.49
N MET A 453 -19.78 -1.28 -32.74
CA MET A 453 -20.32 -1.25 -34.10
C MET A 453 -20.68 0.20 -34.48
N MET A 454 -20.14 0.67 -35.61
CA MET A 454 -20.47 1.97 -36.19
C MET A 454 -20.80 1.76 -37.67
N GLY A 455 -22.04 2.06 -38.07
CA GLY A 455 -22.48 1.90 -39.46
C GLY A 455 -22.30 0.49 -40.02
N GLY A 456 -22.47 -0.55 -39.19
CA GLY A 456 -22.29 -1.95 -39.60
C GLY A 456 -20.83 -2.42 -39.69
N VAL A 457 -19.86 -1.57 -39.36
CA VAL A 457 -18.43 -1.91 -39.34
C VAL A 457 -17.89 -1.86 -37.92
N LEU A 458 -17.08 -2.84 -37.54
CA LEU A 458 -16.44 -2.86 -36.23
C LEU A 458 -15.39 -1.76 -36.17
N SER A 459 -15.53 -0.88 -35.17
CA SER A 459 -14.75 0.34 -35.00
C SER A 459 -14.12 0.38 -33.62
N MET A 460 -12.98 1.08 -33.51
CA MET A 460 -12.24 1.26 -32.27
C MET A 460 -11.66 2.68 -32.28
N LEU A 461 -11.75 3.38 -31.15
CA LEU A 461 -11.04 4.63 -30.95
C LEU A 461 -9.72 4.35 -30.26
N VAL A 462 -8.65 5.05 -30.66
CA VAL A 462 -7.35 5.01 -29.97
C VAL A 462 -7.09 6.39 -29.41
N GLY A 463 -7.14 6.49 -28.08
CA GLY A 463 -6.86 7.72 -27.33
C GLY A 463 -5.38 7.84 -26.96
N GLN A 464 -5.09 8.86 -26.15
CA GLN A 464 -3.74 9.27 -25.77
C GLN A 464 -3.40 9.04 -24.29
N GLY A 465 -4.22 8.27 -23.58
CA GLY A 465 -3.92 7.87 -22.21
C GLY A 465 -4.07 8.99 -21.18
N SER A 466 -3.46 8.78 -20.02
CA SER A 466 -3.44 9.73 -18.90
C SER A 466 -2.52 10.95 -19.14
N ASP A 467 -1.59 10.85 -20.08
CA ASP A 467 -0.61 11.87 -20.47
C ASP A 467 -0.98 12.65 -21.74
N GLY A 468 -2.14 12.37 -22.33
CA GLY A 468 -2.61 13.01 -23.54
C GLY A 468 -2.92 14.51 -23.43
N ASP A 469 -2.18 15.32 -24.20
CA ASP A 469 -2.41 16.74 -24.40
C ASP A 469 -2.40 17.17 -25.89
N TYR A 470 -2.19 16.22 -26.81
CA TYR A 470 -2.12 16.49 -28.24
C TYR A 470 -3.50 16.84 -28.81
N ASN A 471 -3.58 17.93 -29.59
CA ASN A 471 -4.80 18.40 -30.27
C ASN A 471 -6.07 18.42 -29.40
N GLY A 472 -5.94 18.75 -28.11
CA GLY A 472 -7.09 18.79 -27.18
C GLY A 472 -7.57 17.42 -26.73
N ASN A 473 -6.65 16.45 -26.63
CA ASN A 473 -6.91 15.05 -26.29
C ASN A 473 -7.89 14.39 -27.29
N SER A 474 -7.62 14.61 -28.59
CA SER A 474 -8.28 13.92 -29.69
C SER A 474 -8.05 12.41 -29.65
N SER A 475 -8.72 11.65 -30.52
CA SER A 475 -8.54 10.20 -30.66
C SER A 475 -8.57 9.79 -32.12
N GLU A 476 -7.92 8.68 -32.48
CA GLU A 476 -7.97 8.16 -33.84
C GLU A 476 -9.05 7.10 -33.99
N LEU A 477 -9.80 7.16 -35.10
CA LEU A 477 -10.76 6.13 -35.48
C LEU A 477 -10.10 5.06 -36.34
N TYR A 478 -10.17 3.82 -35.89
CA TYR A 478 -9.79 2.63 -36.63
C TYR A 478 -11.01 1.77 -36.95
N GLN A 479 -10.99 1.13 -38.13
CA GLN A 479 -12.04 0.21 -38.57
C GLN A 479 -11.48 -1.15 -38.95
N SER A 480 -12.27 -2.19 -38.70
CA SER A 480 -11.97 -3.58 -39.05
C SER A 480 -13.07 -4.18 -39.91
N LYS A 481 -12.68 -4.78 -41.05
CA LYS A 481 -13.57 -5.53 -41.95
C LYS A 481 -13.54 -7.03 -41.72
N ASN A 482 -12.64 -7.51 -40.86
CA ASN A 482 -12.40 -8.93 -40.56
C ASN A 482 -12.56 -9.20 -39.05
N LYS A 483 -13.62 -8.65 -38.46
CA LYS A 483 -14.03 -8.91 -37.07
C LYS A 483 -12.92 -8.65 -36.03
N GLY A 484 -12.12 -7.61 -36.25
CA GLY A 484 -11.08 -7.16 -35.31
C GLY A 484 -9.74 -7.87 -35.45
N GLN A 485 -9.53 -8.68 -36.50
CA GLN A 485 -8.22 -9.30 -36.77
C GLN A 485 -7.21 -8.26 -37.27
N THR A 486 -7.62 -7.34 -38.14
CA THR A 486 -6.80 -6.21 -38.57
C THR A 486 -7.59 -4.92 -38.50
N TRP A 487 -6.87 -3.82 -38.26
CA TRP A 487 -7.41 -2.49 -38.05
C TRP A 487 -6.76 -1.52 -39.02
N LYS A 488 -7.57 -0.66 -39.64
CA LYS A 488 -7.10 0.39 -40.54
C LYS A 488 -7.50 1.75 -39.99
N PHE A 489 -6.53 2.66 -39.92
CA PHE A 489 -6.77 4.06 -39.61
C PHE A 489 -7.76 4.67 -40.63
N VAL A 490 -8.69 5.47 -40.13
CA VAL A 490 -9.69 6.17 -40.94
C VAL A 490 -9.47 7.68 -40.86
N GLN A 491 -9.49 8.24 -39.66
CA GLN A 491 -9.34 9.67 -39.41
C GLN A 491 -9.07 9.96 -37.94
N GLU A 492 -8.52 11.14 -37.65
CA GLU A 492 -8.50 11.70 -36.29
C GLU A 492 -9.85 12.34 -35.97
N ILE A 493 -10.35 12.07 -34.77
CA ILE A 493 -11.60 12.59 -34.19
C ILE A 493 -11.23 13.56 -33.08
N LYS A 494 -11.56 14.83 -33.26
CA LYS A 494 -11.42 15.84 -32.21
C LYS A 494 -12.51 15.65 -31.15
N LYS A 495 -12.15 15.91 -29.90
CA LYS A 495 -13.03 15.77 -28.76
C LYS A 495 -14.15 16.80 -28.73
#